data_AF-A0ABD4KV88-F1
#
_entry.id   AF-A0ABD4KV88-F1
#
_cell.length_a   1.000
_cell.length_b   1.000
_cell.length_c   1.000
_cell.angle_alpha   90.00
_cell.angle_beta   90.00
_cell.angle_gamma   90.00
#
_symmetry.space_group_name_H-M   'P 1'
#
loop_
_entity.id
_entity.type
_entity.pdbx_description
1 polymer ?
#
loop_
_entity_poly.entity_id
_entity_poly.type
_entity_poly.pdbx_seq_one_letter_code
_entity_poly.pdbx_strand_id
1 'polypeptide(L)' 'ANSIYKLVLRVKEECPDKDIWMWTGYTIDELSSEQRSIIEHVDVLIDGRFEQDKYDPELLWRGSSNQIIHKFNI' A
#
# COMPACT_ATOMS: atom_id res chain seq x y z
N ALA A 1 -1.01 -0.69 -14.73
CA ALA A 1 -0.40 -1.59 -13.74
C ALA A 1 1.10 -1.80 -14.02
N ASN A 2 1.48 -2.22 -15.23
CA ASN A 2 2.88 -2.42 -15.65
C ASN A 2 3.90 -1.31 -15.27
N SER A 3 3.57 -0.03 -15.37
CA SER A 3 4.49 1.07 -14.99
C SER A 3 4.80 1.11 -13.49
N ILE A 4 3.80 0.84 -12.64
CA ILE A 4 3.96 0.80 -11.19
C ILE A 4 4.79 -0.42 -10.77
N TYR A 5 4.51 -1.58 -11.36
CA TYR A 5 5.30 -2.78 -11.11
C TYR A 5 6.79 -2.56 -11.41
N LYS A 6 7.11 -1.99 -12.59
CA LYS A 6 8.48 -1.63 -12.97
C LYS A 6 9.12 -0.64 -12.01
N LEU A 7 8.38 0.35 -11.52
CA LEU A 7 8.87 1.32 -10.55
C LEU A 7 9.23 0.65 -9.22
N VAL A 8 8.34 -0.20 -8.70
CA VAL A 8 8.55 -0.90 -7.43
C VAL A 8 9.79 -1.80 -7.50
N LEU A 9 9.96 -2.55 -8.59
CA LEU A 9 11.16 -3.37 -8.79
C LEU A 9 12.43 -2.52 -8.84
N ARG A 10 12.42 -1.41 -9.58
CA ARG A 10 13.57 -0.50 -9.67
C ARG A 10 13.93 0.10 -8.31
N VAL A 11 12.94 0.47 -7.50
CA VAL A 11 13.19 0.99 -6.14
C VAL A 11 13.80 -0.09 -5.24
N LYS A 12 13.30 -1.33 -5.29
CA LYS A 12 13.90 -2.44 -4.54
C LYS A 12 15.35 -2.72 -4.94
N GLU A 13 15.68 -2.57 -6.23
CA GLU A 13 17.03 -2.77 -6.74
C GLU A 13 17.99 -1.62 -6.40
N GLU A 14 17.56 -0.37 -6.62
CA GLU A 14 18.42 0.82 -6.46
C GLU A 14 18.47 1.32 -5.02
N CYS A 15 17.47 1.01 -4.19
CA CYS A 15 17.32 1.49 -2.83
C CYS A 15 16.99 0.33 -1.86
N PRO A 16 17.87 -0.68 -1.71
CA PRO A 16 17.58 -1.90 -0.95
C PRO A 16 17.28 -1.64 0.54
N ASP A 17 17.79 -0.55 1.10
CA ASP A 17 17.61 -0.17 2.51
C ASP A 17 16.39 0.75 2.73
N LYS A 18 15.49 0.87 1.75
CA LYS A 18 14.29 1.71 1.83
C LYS A 18 13.02 0.88 1.76
N ASP A 19 12.09 1.22 2.65
CA ASP A 19 10.74 0.65 2.64
C ASP A 19 9.87 1.30 1.56
N ILE A 20 9.04 0.48 0.92
CA ILE A 20 8.02 0.91 -0.03
C ILE A 20 6.66 0.87 0.66
N TRP A 21 6.04 2.05 0.75
CA TRP A 21 4.72 2.25 1.33
C TRP A 21 3.71 2.55 0.22
N MET A 22 2.54 1.92 0.29
CA MET A 22 1.50 2.07 -0.74
C MET A 22 0.13 2.32 -0.11
N TRP A 23 -0.53 3.39 -0.55
CA TRP A 23 -1.96 3.63 -0.31
C TRP A 23 -2.72 3.37 -1.61
N THR A 24 -3.65 2.44 -1.62
CA THR A 24 -4.35 2.03 -2.85
C THR A 24 -5.70 2.71 -3.03
N GLY A 25 -6.42 3.00 -1.95
CA GLY A 25 -7.83 3.40 -2.04
C GLY A 25 -8.76 2.25 -2.46
N TYR A 26 -8.26 1.03 -2.51
CA TYR A 26 -9.00 -0.20 -2.80
C TYR A 26 -8.68 -1.22 -1.71
N THR A 27 -9.62 -2.07 -1.33
CA THR A 27 -9.32 -3.19 -0.44
C THR A 27 -8.48 -4.23 -1.17
N ILE A 28 -7.71 -5.04 -0.45
CA ILE A 28 -6.90 -6.10 -1.07
C ILE A 28 -7.73 -7.08 -1.93
N ASP A 29 -9.00 -7.26 -1.57
CA ASP A 29 -9.95 -8.12 -2.26
C ASP A 29 -10.41 -7.53 -3.60
N GLU A 30 -10.40 -6.21 -3.75
CA GLU A 30 -10.74 -5.51 -4.99
C GLU A 30 -9.61 -5.53 -6.02
N LEU A 31 -8.40 -5.95 -5.63
CA LEU A 31 -7.23 -5.93 -6.49
C LEU A 31 -7.17 -7.14 -7.43
N SER A 32 -6.84 -6.88 -8.69
CA SER A 32 -6.57 -7.91 -9.67
C SER A 32 -5.29 -8.68 -9.32
N SER A 33 -5.11 -9.86 -9.92
CA SER A 33 -3.88 -10.65 -9.77
C SER A 33 -2.61 -9.87 -10.16
N GLU A 34 -2.68 -9.03 -11.20
CA GLU A 34 -1.54 -8.17 -11.61
C GLU A 34 -1.26 -7.06 -10.59
N GLN A 35 -2.28 -6.55 -9.91
CA GLN A 35 -2.07 -5.57 -8.83
C GLN A 35 -1.53 -6.23 -7.57
N ARG A 36 -1.97 -7.45 -7.27
CA ARG A 36 -1.47 -8.24 -6.13
C ARG A 36 0.01 -8.58 -6.27
N SER A 37 0.50 -8.86 -7.48
CA SER A 37 1.94 -9.10 -7.70
C SER A 37 2.80 -7.85 -7.43
N ILE A 38 2.24 -6.64 -7.51
CA ILE A 38 2.94 -5.43 -7.06
C ILE A 38 3.08 -5.42 -5.54
N ILE A 39 2.04 -5.85 -4.82
CA ILE A 39 1.99 -5.84 -3.35
C ILE A 39 3.00 -6.83 -2.74
N GLU A 40 3.33 -7.91 -3.43
CA GLU A 40 4.39 -8.83 -3.00
C GLU A 40 5.76 -8.15 -2.85
N HIS A 41 5.94 -6.96 -3.44
CA HIS A 41 7.19 -6.19 -3.39
C HIS A 41 7.09 -4.90 -2.55
N VAL A 42 5.97 -4.66 -1.85
CA VAL A 42 5.85 -3.52 -0.92
C VAL A 42 5.98 -3.97 0.52
N ASP A 43 6.43 -3.07 1.40
CA ASP A 43 6.69 -3.39 2.81
C ASP A 43 5.49 -3.05 3.69
N VAL A 44 4.78 -1.96 3.35
CA VAL A 44 3.54 -1.53 4.01
C VAL A 44 2.47 -1.18 2.99
N LEU A 45 1.28 -1.76 3.15
CA LEU A 45 0.10 -1.43 2.37
C LEU A 45 -0.97 -0.84 3.29
N ILE A 46 -1.55 0.28 2.90
CA ILE A 46 -2.74 0.84 3.51
C ILE A 46 -3.86 0.72 2.49
N ASP A 47 -4.80 -0.18 2.75
CA ASP A 47 -5.92 -0.46 1.86
C ASP A 47 -7.16 0.37 2.22
N GLY A 48 -8.14 0.40 1.30
CA GLY A 48 -9.41 1.10 1.50
C GLY A 48 -9.38 2.61 1.23
N ARG A 49 -10.56 3.14 0.84
CA ARG A 49 -10.73 4.57 0.54
C ARG A 49 -10.68 5.42 1.79
N PHE A 50 -10.20 6.65 1.64
CA PHE A 50 -10.38 7.65 2.67
C PHE A 50 -11.86 8.02 2.81
N GLU A 51 -12.37 7.99 4.03
CA GLU A 51 -13.76 8.33 4.38
C GLU A 51 -13.76 9.46 5.43
N GLN A 52 -14.29 10.63 5.04
CA GLN A 52 -14.22 11.86 5.85
C GLN A 52 -14.99 11.75 7.18
N ASP A 53 -16.07 11.00 7.22
CA ASP A 53 -16.88 10.69 8.40
C ASP A 53 -16.17 9.74 9.38
N LYS A 54 -15.14 9.04 8.91
CA LYS A 54 -14.28 8.15 9.69
C LYS A 54 -12.88 8.72 9.92
N TYR A 55 -12.68 10.01 9.59
CA TYR A 55 -11.42 10.69 9.78
C TYR A 55 -11.08 10.82 11.26
N ASP A 56 -9.86 10.46 11.61
CA ASP A 56 -9.32 10.66 12.94
C ASP A 56 -7.79 10.86 12.86
N PRO A 57 -7.26 12.03 13.27
CA PRO A 57 -5.82 12.33 13.20
C PRO A 57 -4.96 11.52 14.17
N GLU A 58 -5.55 10.86 15.16
CA GLU A 58 -4.83 9.99 16.10
C GLU A 58 -4.57 8.60 15.51
N LEU A 59 -5.17 8.28 14.36
CA LEU A 59 -4.96 7.00 13.69
C LEU A 59 -3.53 6.89 13.15
N LEU A 60 -2.89 5.77 13.49
CA LEU A 60 -1.54 5.48 13.04
C LEU A 60 -1.51 5.30 11.51
N TRP A 61 -0.79 6.18 10.79
CA TRP A 61 -0.45 6.08 9.36
C TRP A 61 -1.62 6.01 8.35
N ARG A 62 -2.85 6.21 8.81
CA ARG A 62 -4.05 6.20 7.96
C ARG A 62 -4.91 7.41 8.27
N GLY A 63 -5.70 7.83 7.29
CA GLY A 63 -6.58 8.98 7.43
C GLY A 63 -7.92 8.61 8.04
N SER A 64 -8.43 7.40 7.77
CA SER A 64 -9.75 6.98 8.22
C SER A 64 -9.77 5.56 8.78
N SER A 65 -10.66 5.30 9.74
CA SER A 65 -10.66 4.06 10.53
C SER A 65 -11.02 2.79 9.74
N ASN A 66 -11.64 2.94 8.56
CA ASN A 66 -11.92 1.86 7.62
C ASN A 66 -10.69 1.37 6.84
N GLN A 67 -9.58 2.13 6.82
CA GLN A 67 -8.38 1.74 6.09
C GLN A 67 -7.58 0.70 6.89
N ILE A 68 -7.17 -0.41 6.27
CA ILE A 68 -6.43 -1.48 6.96
C ILE A 68 -4.94 -1.37 6.63
N ILE A 69 -4.11 -1.47 7.67
CA ILE A 69 -2.66 -1.45 7.55
C ILE A 69 -2.17 -2.90 7.49
N HIS A 70 -1.51 -3.25 6.40
CA HIS A 70 -0.83 -4.54 6.20
C HIS A 70 0.67 -4.31 6.23
N LYS A 71 1.37 -5.09 7.06
CA LYS A 71 2.84 -5.07 7.20
C LYS A 71 3.36 -6.40 6.70
N PHE A 72 4.18 -6.40 5.65
CA PHE A 72 4.65 -7.64 5.03
C PHE A 72 6.06 -8.03 5.46
N ASN A 73 7.01 -7.08 5.49
CA ASN A 73 8.44 -7.37 5.69
C ASN A 73 9.15 -6.40 6.66
N ILE A 74 8.45 -5.93 7.70
CA ILE A 74 9.02 -5.04 8.74
C ILE A 74 9.52 -5.84 9.94
#